data_AF-A0A150U1G0-F1
#
_entry.id   AF-A0A150U1G0-F1
#
_cell.length_a   1.000
_cell.length_b   1.000
_cell.length_c   1.000
_cell.angle_alpha   90.00
_cell.angle_beta   90.00
_cell.angle_gamma   90.00
#
_symmetry.space_group_name_H-M   'P 1'
#
loop_
_entity.id
_entity.type
_entity.pdbx_description
1 polymer ?
#
loop_
_entity_poly.entity_id
_entity_poly.type
_entity_poly.pdbx_seq_one_letter_code
_entity_poly.pdbx_strand_id
1 'polypeptide(L)'
;MPSPDAAEPGARHAALPPAELFHRIFALLAAMEEAQRAKVVELARRLIPTLTAEDIRNPHDFPGLDDPDWHFEDGQLAGIESVRFALRGLARDVLGDGEGREARERPESDGQPGAGREGGGTQGE
;
A
#
# COMPACT_ATOMS: atom_id res chain seq x y z
N MET A 1 5.64 46.41 -36.28
CA MET A 1 6.04 44.98 -36.30
C MET A 1 6.24 44.55 -34.84
N PRO A 2 5.28 43.86 -34.20
CA PRO A 2 5.50 43.34 -32.86
C PRO A 2 6.28 42.01 -32.93
N SER A 3 7.25 41.83 -32.04
CA SER A 3 8.02 40.58 -31.89
C SER A 3 7.12 39.43 -31.42
N PRO A 4 7.25 38.21 -31.99
CA PRO A 4 6.65 37.00 -31.44
C PRO A 4 7.66 36.30 -30.54
N ASP A 5 7.95 36.85 -29.37
CA ASP A 5 8.77 36.15 -28.37
C ASP A 5 8.24 36.35 -26.95
N ALA A 6 6.98 35.95 -26.78
CA ALA A 6 6.40 35.64 -25.49
C ALA A 6 5.50 34.42 -25.68
N ALA A 7 6.10 33.30 -26.09
CA ALA A 7 5.50 32.01 -25.81
C ALA A 7 5.47 31.88 -24.29
N GLU A 8 4.29 32.09 -23.70
CA GLU A 8 4.09 31.82 -22.28
C GLU A 8 4.58 30.40 -22.00
N PRO A 9 5.59 30.20 -21.12
CA PRO A 9 6.01 28.86 -20.77
C PRO A 9 4.81 28.18 -20.11
N GLY A 10 4.29 27.19 -20.84
CA GLY A 10 3.00 26.56 -20.60
C GLY A 10 2.73 26.33 -19.13
N ALA A 11 1.49 26.61 -18.74
CA ALA A 11 0.91 26.30 -17.45
C ALA A 11 1.55 25.01 -16.88
N ARG A 12 2.47 25.20 -15.95
CA ARG A 12 2.99 24.14 -15.09
C ARG A 12 1.73 23.49 -14.53
N HIS A 13 1.38 22.27 -14.97
CA HIS A 13 0.24 21.56 -14.41
C HIS A 13 0.38 21.66 -12.90
N ALA A 14 -0.50 22.41 -12.25
CA ALA A 14 -0.42 22.61 -10.81
C ALA A 14 -0.41 21.22 -10.20
N ALA A 15 0.69 20.86 -9.52
CA ALA A 15 0.84 19.53 -8.96
C ALA A 15 -0.37 19.26 -8.06
N LEU A 16 -1.10 18.18 -8.34
CA LEU A 16 -2.29 17.82 -7.56
C LEU A 16 -1.88 17.66 -6.09
N PRO A 17 -2.74 18.08 -5.13
CA PRO A 17 -2.50 17.78 -3.73
C PRO A 17 -2.26 16.28 -3.54
N PRO A 18 -1.31 15.86 -2.69
CA PRO A 18 -1.01 14.44 -2.49
C PRO A 18 -2.24 13.56 -2.21
N ALA A 19 -3.20 14.08 -1.41
CA ALA A 19 -4.45 13.38 -1.12
C ALA A 19 -5.28 13.08 -2.38
N GLU A 20 -5.41 14.06 -3.28
CA GLU A 20 -6.12 13.92 -4.55
C GLU A 20 -5.37 12.96 -5.49
N LEU A 21 -4.04 13.01 -5.49
CA LEU A 21 -3.23 12.07 -6.27
C LEU A 21 -3.44 10.63 -5.79
N PHE A 22 -3.35 10.36 -4.48
CA PHE A 22 -3.62 9.03 -3.94
C PHE A 22 -5.04 8.57 -4.21
N HIS A 23 -6.03 9.47 -4.10
CA HIS A 23 -7.41 9.14 -4.43
C HIS A 23 -7.54 8.65 -5.89
N ARG A 24 -6.94 9.35 -6.85
CA ARG A 24 -6.93 8.95 -8.26
C ARG A 24 -6.20 7.65 -8.50
N ILE A 25 -5.05 7.44 -7.85
CA ILE A 25 -4.30 6.19 -7.95
C ILE A 25 -5.13 5.02 -7.41
N PHE A 26 -5.79 5.17 -6.26
CA PHE A 26 -6.65 4.12 -5.72
C PHE A 26 -7.88 3.85 -6.60
N ALA A 27 -8.48 4.88 -7.20
CA ALA A 27 -9.58 4.71 -8.14
C ALA A 27 -9.14 3.93 -9.39
N LEU A 28 -7.97 4.27 -9.94
CA LEU A 28 -7.39 3.55 -11.07
C LEU A 28 -7.08 2.10 -10.72
N LEU A 29 -6.43 1.84 -9.58
CA LEU A 29 -6.12 0.48 -9.13
C LEU A 29 -7.38 -0.35 -8.86
N ALA A 30 -8.43 0.25 -8.30
CA ALA A 30 -9.70 -0.44 -8.12
C ALA A 30 -10.33 -0.85 -9.45
N ALA A 31 -10.28 0.03 -10.47
CA ALA A 31 -10.76 -0.30 -11.81
C ALA A 31 -9.90 -1.40 -12.48
N MET A 32 -8.58 -1.36 -12.30
CA MET A 32 -7.67 -2.40 -12.80
C MET A 32 -7.93 -3.75 -12.13
N GLU A 33 -8.09 -3.77 -10.81
CA GLU A 33 -8.39 -4.97 -10.04
C GLU A 33 -9.71 -5.59 -10.48
N GLU A 34 -10.77 -4.79 -10.64
CA GLU A 34 -12.07 -5.27 -11.09
C GLU A 34 -12.00 -5.88 -12.51
N ALA A 35 -11.35 -5.18 -13.44
CA ALA A 35 -11.17 -5.68 -14.80
C ALA A 35 -10.37 -6.99 -14.83
N GLN A 36 -9.32 -7.09 -14.00
CA GLN A 36 -8.49 -8.28 -13.94
C GLN A 36 -9.22 -9.45 -13.26
N ARG A 37 -9.94 -9.20 -12.16
CA ARG A 37 -10.77 -10.19 -11.47
C ARG A 37 -11.82 -10.79 -12.41
N ALA A 38 -12.45 -9.96 -13.24
CA ALA A 38 -13.41 -10.43 -14.23
C ALA A 38 -12.78 -11.41 -15.24
N LYS A 39 -11.57 -11.14 -15.73
CA LYS A 39 -10.84 -12.05 -16.64
C LYS A 39 -10.51 -13.38 -15.98
N VAL A 40 -10.01 -13.35 -14.74
CA VAL A 40 -9.68 -14.56 -13.97
C VAL A 40 -10.92 -15.44 -13.82
N VAL A 41 -12.08 -14.82 -13.49
CA VAL A 41 -13.37 -15.53 -13.39
C VAL A 41 -13.82 -16.10 -14.73
N GLU A 42 -13.70 -15.33 -15.80
CA GLU A 42 -14.08 -15.77 -17.14
C GLU A 42 -13.24 -16.98 -17.60
N LEU A 43 -11.92 -16.90 -17.43
CA LEU A 43 -11.00 -17.99 -17.76
C LEU A 43 -11.25 -19.22 -16.89
N ALA A 44 -11.45 -19.04 -15.59
CA ALA A 44 -11.77 -20.14 -14.68
C ALA A 44 -13.04 -20.87 -15.11
N ARG A 45 -14.09 -20.13 -15.49
CA ARG A 45 -15.36 -20.70 -15.95
C ARG A 45 -15.29 -21.39 -17.30
N ARG A 46 -14.31 -21.06 -18.15
CA ARG A 46 -14.05 -21.83 -19.38
C ARG A 46 -13.56 -23.25 -19.08
N LEU A 47 -12.87 -23.44 -17.95
CA LEU A 47 -12.32 -24.71 -17.51
C LEU A 47 -13.33 -25.48 -16.63
N ILE A 48 -13.93 -24.78 -15.67
CA ILE A 48 -14.92 -25.33 -14.74
C ILE A 48 -16.14 -24.39 -14.71
N PRO A 49 -17.19 -24.64 -15.52
CA PRO A 49 -18.32 -23.72 -15.70
C PRO A 49 -19.11 -23.36 -14.45
N THR A 50 -19.03 -24.19 -13.41
CA THR A 50 -19.75 -23.99 -12.14
C THR A 50 -19.00 -23.12 -11.13
N LEU A 51 -17.78 -22.67 -11.45
CA LEU A 51 -16.98 -21.84 -10.53
C LEU A 51 -17.63 -20.50 -10.25
N THR A 52 -17.66 -20.15 -8.96
CA THR A 52 -18.05 -18.84 -8.48
C THR A 52 -16.83 -17.93 -8.30
N ALA A 53 -17.06 -16.63 -8.15
CA ALA A 53 -15.98 -15.68 -7.83
C ALA A 53 -15.35 -15.95 -6.46
N GLU A 54 -16.11 -16.53 -5.53
CA GLU A 54 -15.64 -16.91 -4.20
C GLU A 54 -14.71 -18.11 -4.25
N ASP A 55 -15.02 -19.10 -5.09
CA ASP A 55 -14.22 -20.31 -5.29
C ASP A 55 -12.79 -20.00 -5.77
N ILE A 56 -12.64 -18.97 -6.60
CA ILE A 56 -11.35 -18.51 -7.14
C ILE A 56 -10.41 -18.00 -6.04
N ARG A 57 -10.92 -17.63 -4.87
CA ARG A 57 -10.06 -17.22 -3.74
C ARG A 57 -9.28 -18.40 -3.15
N ASN A 58 -9.71 -19.63 -3.43
CA ASN A 58 -9.07 -20.87 -2.98
C ASN A 58 -8.89 -21.84 -4.19
N PRO A 59 -8.05 -21.50 -5.17
CA PRO A 59 -7.96 -22.26 -6.42
C PRO A 59 -7.45 -23.70 -6.22
N HIS A 60 -6.75 -23.96 -5.10
CA HIS A 60 -6.25 -25.28 -4.72
C HIS A 60 -7.35 -26.31 -4.44
N ASP A 61 -8.59 -25.86 -4.16
CA ASP A 61 -9.75 -26.74 -3.99
C ASP A 61 -10.28 -27.28 -5.32
N PHE A 62 -9.78 -26.76 -6.45
CA PHE A 62 -10.26 -27.05 -7.80
C PHE A 62 -9.11 -27.60 -8.67
N PRO A 63 -8.75 -28.89 -8.55
CA PRO A 63 -7.62 -29.45 -9.29
C PRO A 63 -7.75 -29.42 -10.82
N GLY A 64 -8.96 -29.17 -11.34
CA GLY A 64 -9.19 -28.93 -12.78
C GLY A 64 -8.86 -27.51 -13.24
N LEU A 65 -8.52 -26.60 -12.32
CA LEU A 65 -8.11 -25.23 -12.57
C LEU A 65 -6.58 -25.17 -12.69
N ASP A 66 -6.05 -25.80 -13.74
CA ASP A 66 -4.61 -25.87 -14.02
C ASP A 66 -4.35 -25.52 -15.49
N ASP A 67 -4.44 -24.22 -15.78
CA ASP A 67 -4.28 -23.67 -17.13
C ASP A 67 -3.24 -22.52 -17.10
N PRO A 68 -2.23 -22.53 -17.99
CA PRO A 68 -1.19 -21.50 -17.98
C PRO A 68 -1.70 -20.08 -18.19
N ASP A 69 -2.71 -19.87 -19.03
CA ASP A 69 -3.27 -18.54 -19.28
C ASP A 69 -4.03 -18.06 -18.05
N TRP A 70 -4.76 -18.96 -17.39
CA TRP A 70 -5.41 -18.66 -16.11
C TRP A 70 -4.40 -18.28 -15.02
N HIS A 71 -3.33 -19.07 -14.84
CA HIS A 71 -2.28 -18.80 -13.83
C HIS A 71 -1.58 -17.47 -14.07
N PHE A 72 -1.34 -17.11 -15.33
CA PHE A 72 -0.78 -15.81 -15.68
C PHE A 72 -1.69 -14.67 -15.22
N GLU A 73 -2.98 -14.74 -15.53
CA GLU A 73 -3.92 -13.67 -15.20
C GLU A 73 -4.21 -13.59 -13.68
N ASP A 74 -4.20 -14.73 -12.97
CA ASP A 74 -4.27 -14.77 -11.50
C ASP A 74 -3.04 -14.14 -10.86
N GLY A 75 -1.84 -14.43 -11.36
CA GLY A 75 -0.61 -13.79 -10.91
C GLY A 75 -0.61 -12.27 -11.12
N GLN A 76 -1.18 -11.79 -12.22
CA GLN A 76 -1.36 -10.37 -12.49
C GLN A 76 -2.34 -9.72 -11.50
N LEU A 77 -3.43 -10.41 -11.14
CA LEU A 77 -4.37 -9.96 -10.10
C LEU A 77 -3.65 -9.81 -8.75
N ALA A 78 -2.89 -10.84 -8.35
CA ALA A 78 -2.11 -10.82 -7.12
C ALA A 78 -1.08 -9.67 -7.09
N GLY A 79 -0.48 -9.34 -8.24
CA GLY A 79 0.41 -8.19 -8.40
C GLY A 79 -0.30 -6.85 -8.15
N ILE A 80 -1.50 -6.65 -8.73
CA ILE A 80 -2.32 -5.45 -8.52
C ILE A 80 -2.72 -5.30 -7.05
N GLU A 81 -3.17 -6.40 -6.43
CA GLU A 81 -3.56 -6.41 -5.01
C GLU A 81 -2.36 -6.09 -4.08
N SER A 82 -1.18 -6.61 -4.41
CA SER A 82 0.07 -6.31 -3.72
C SER A 82 0.44 -4.82 -3.78
N VAL A 83 0.34 -4.22 -4.97
CA VAL A 83 0.56 -2.77 -5.16
C VAL A 83 -0.45 -1.95 -4.35
N ARG A 84 -1.73 -2.36 -4.35
CA ARG A 84 -2.79 -1.70 -3.57
C ARG A 84 -2.48 -1.74 -2.07
N PHE A 85 -1.97 -2.87 -1.56
CA PHE A 85 -1.53 -2.98 -0.16
C PHE A 85 -0.34 -2.06 0.15
N ALA A 86 0.70 -2.09 -0.67
CA ALA A 86 1.89 -1.24 -0.50
C ALA A 86 1.54 0.25 -0.52
N LEU A 87 0.70 0.68 -1.45
CA LEU A 87 0.26 2.07 -1.57
C LEU A 87 -0.60 2.54 -0.40
N ARG A 88 -1.37 1.66 0.25
CA ARG A 88 -2.07 2.01 1.49
C ARG A 88 -1.09 2.34 2.62
N GLY A 89 0.03 1.63 2.71
CA GLY A 89 1.12 1.96 3.62
C GLY A 89 1.70 3.33 3.31
N LEU A 90 2.14 3.51 2.06
CA LEU A 90 2.74 4.76 1.61
C LEU A 90 1.80 5.97 1.79
N ALA A 91 0.50 5.81 1.50
CA ALA A 91 -0.48 6.88 1.67
C ALA A 91 -0.64 7.28 3.14
N ARG A 92 -0.60 6.33 4.08
CA ARG A 92 -0.65 6.66 5.52
C ARG A 92 0.58 7.44 5.95
N ASP A 93 1.75 7.09 5.45
CA ASP A 93 2.97 7.82 5.75
C ASP A 93 2.86 9.22 5.13
N VAL A 94 2.73 9.34 3.81
CA VAL A 94 2.71 10.65 3.13
C VAL A 94 1.60 11.58 3.61
N LEU A 95 0.41 11.08 3.93
CA LEU A 95 -0.73 11.90 4.37
C LEU A 95 -0.83 12.06 5.90
N GLY A 96 -0.31 11.10 6.67
CA GLY A 96 -0.37 11.09 8.15
C GLY A 96 0.84 11.74 8.82
N ASP A 97 1.90 12.03 8.07
CA ASP A 97 3.14 12.58 8.58
C ASP A 97 3.13 14.10 8.79
N GLY A 98 2.05 14.58 9.39
CA GLY A 98 2.06 15.78 10.24
C GLY A 98 2.20 15.45 11.74
N GLU A 99 1.92 14.21 12.17
CA GLU A 99 1.79 13.90 13.61
C GLU A 99 2.56 12.64 14.08
N GLY A 100 2.95 11.72 13.19
CA GLY A 100 3.49 10.40 13.56
C GLY A 100 5.02 10.23 13.58
N ARG A 101 5.77 11.04 12.81
CA ARG A 101 7.24 10.90 12.68
C ARG A 101 7.98 11.38 13.93
N GLU A 102 7.55 12.49 14.53
CA GLU A 102 8.20 13.07 15.72
C GLU A 102 8.07 12.20 16.98
N ALA A 103 7.05 11.33 17.06
CA ALA A 103 6.86 10.45 18.21
C ALA A 103 7.79 9.24 18.21
N ARG A 104 8.28 8.81 17.03
CA ARG A 104 9.22 7.68 16.88
C ARG A 104 10.69 8.11 16.96
N GLU A 105 10.97 9.39 16.79
CA GLU A 105 12.32 9.98 16.81
C GLU A 105 12.66 10.71 18.11
N ARG A 106 11.96 10.47 19.22
CA ARG A 106 12.46 10.95 20.53
C ARG A 106 13.74 10.18 20.85
N PRO A 107 14.92 10.83 20.92
CA PRO A 107 16.10 10.17 21.45
C PRO A 107 15.81 9.87 22.92
N GLU A 108 16.14 8.67 23.37
CA GLU A 108 16.29 8.41 24.80
C GLU A 108 17.29 9.44 25.34
N SER A 109 16.76 10.43 26.05
CA SER A 109 17.54 11.50 26.68
C SER A 109 18.34 10.90 27.82
N ASP A 110 19.62 10.65 27.58
CA ASP A 110 20.62 10.44 28.61
C ASP A 110 20.66 11.65 29.59
N GLY A 111 20.61 11.33 30.89
CA GLY A 111 20.88 12.25 32.00
C GLY A 111 19.71 12.29 33.00
N GLN A 112 19.90 12.07 34.30
CA GLN A 112 20.99 12.62 35.10
C GLN A 112 21.09 11.99 36.53
N PRO A 113 21.90 12.52 37.47
CA PRO A 113 23.11 11.89 38.02
C PRO A 113 22.98 11.48 39.50
N GLY A 114 23.99 10.78 40.02
CA GLY A 114 24.01 10.27 41.39
C GLY A 114 24.12 11.30 42.51
N ALA A 115 23.74 10.87 43.73
CA ALA A 115 24.28 11.35 45.01
C ALA A 115 23.90 10.36 46.13
N GLY A 116 24.90 9.87 46.87
CA GLY A 116 24.73 8.86 47.91
C GLY A 116 24.38 9.37 49.31
N ARG A 117 24.15 8.42 50.23
CA ARG A 117 24.51 8.40 51.67
C ARG A 117 23.97 7.10 52.28
N GLU A 118 24.84 6.22 52.77
CA GLU A 118 25.22 6.06 54.18
C GLU A 118 24.07 5.69 55.13
N GLY A 119 24.20 4.54 55.82
CA GLY A 119 23.45 4.25 57.04
C GLY A 119 23.07 2.78 57.19
N GLY A 120 23.71 2.09 58.14
CA GLY A 120 23.62 0.64 58.33
C GLY A 120 22.46 0.12 59.18
N GLY A 121 22.50 -1.20 59.43
CA GLY A 121 21.81 -1.85 60.54
C GLY A 121 21.21 -3.23 60.22
N THR A 122 21.85 -4.28 60.76
CA THR A 122 21.25 -5.47 61.46
C THR A 122 20.26 -6.38 60.69
N GLN A 123 20.12 -7.70 60.84
CA GLN A 123 20.75 -8.87 61.48
C GLN A 123 19.83 -10.08 61.15
N GLY A 124 20.34 -11.32 61.19
CA GLY A 124 19.56 -12.58 61.30
C GLY A 124 19.46 -13.38 60.00
N GLU A 125 19.79 -14.66 59.90
CA GLU A 125 20.17 -15.73 60.85
C GLU A 125 21.23 -16.64 60.20
#